data_AF-A0A7V9ZYN2-F1
#
_entry.id   AF-A0A7V9ZYN2-F1
#
_cell.length_a   1.000
_cell.length_b   1.000
_cell.length_c   1.000
_cell.angle_alpha   90.00
_cell.angle_beta   90.00
_cell.angle_gamma   90.00
#
_symmetry.space_group_name_H-M   'P 1'
#
loop_
_entity.id
_entity.type
_entity.pdbx_description
1 polymer ?
#
loop_
_entity_poly.entity_id
_entity_poly.type
_entity_poly.pdbx_seq_one_letter_code
_entity_poly.pdbx_strand_id
1 'polypeptide(L)'
;MSSAIAELVELGDLDELTRMIDRLCGAGDWDGLVELRDRCRAALQRGKQLWPAADLAEYRTALQAPGPWAGPMLRAGTGRFALGPLSEVAASTHRWDELAPHAPPGPVAAITAHERVVRGEDLRDRDGIDPTVLDLPLALQPWEPAYPLAEYGPDGAHFPPPPLPPLRPRSVSAATGVIEDRETCEALVELAVAWTTESNGRAQAVAVAGDAGAAVAALGPRTVRMAEVSPADA
;
A
#
# COMPACT_ATOMS: atom_id res chain seq x y z
N MET A 1 -9.58 -8.28 -32.01
CA MET A 1 -8.90 -7.87 -30.76
C MET A 1 -7.43 -8.26 -30.76
N SER A 2 -7.08 -9.54 -30.79
CA SER A 2 -5.68 -10.01 -30.76
C SER A 2 -4.72 -9.36 -31.79
N SER A 3 -5.15 -9.18 -33.06
CA SER A 3 -4.34 -8.48 -34.09
C SER A 3 -4.06 -7.01 -33.73
N ALA A 4 -5.06 -6.30 -33.22
CA ALA A 4 -4.92 -4.89 -32.85
C ALA A 4 -4.01 -4.70 -31.63
N ILE A 5 -4.08 -5.60 -30.63
CA ILE A 5 -3.16 -5.59 -29.49
C ILE A 5 -1.73 -5.84 -29.97
N ALA A 6 -1.53 -6.81 -30.87
CA ALA A 6 -0.21 -7.10 -31.44
C ALA A 6 0.40 -5.87 -32.12
N GLU A 7 -0.37 -5.21 -32.97
CA GLU A 7 0.04 -4.01 -33.70
C GLU A 7 0.43 -2.86 -32.74
N LEU A 8 -0.37 -2.61 -31.69
CA LEU A 8 -0.07 -1.56 -30.71
C LEU A 8 1.19 -1.85 -29.90
N VAL A 9 1.41 -3.11 -29.50
CA VAL A 9 2.64 -3.53 -28.81
C VAL A 9 3.86 -3.35 -29.72
N GLU A 10 3.74 -3.66 -31.01
CA GLU A 10 4.82 -3.45 -31.98
C GLU A 10 5.02 -1.98 -32.35
N LEU A 11 4.00 -1.14 -32.26
CA LEU A 11 4.18 0.31 -32.37
C LEU A 11 4.88 0.88 -31.12
N GLY A 12 4.58 0.32 -29.94
CA GLY A 12 5.15 0.75 -28.66
C GLY A 12 4.60 2.09 -28.15
N ASP A 13 3.41 2.46 -28.59
CA ASP A 13 2.71 3.68 -28.16
C ASP A 13 2.03 3.43 -26.81
N LEU A 14 2.62 3.93 -25.72
CA LEU A 14 2.10 3.78 -24.36
C LEU A 14 0.77 4.49 -24.15
N ASP A 15 0.55 5.63 -24.82
CA ASP A 15 -0.70 6.37 -24.68
C ASP A 15 -1.85 5.57 -25.29
N GLU A 16 -1.63 5.01 -26.49
CA GLU A 16 -2.66 4.20 -27.14
C GLU A 16 -2.86 2.84 -26.47
N LEU A 17 -1.81 2.26 -25.88
CA LEU A 17 -1.94 1.08 -25.03
C LEU A 17 -2.77 1.38 -23.77
N THR A 18 -2.59 2.55 -23.15
CA THR A 18 -3.39 2.99 -21.99
C THR A 18 -4.87 3.12 -22.39
N ARG A 19 -5.17 3.78 -23.51
CA ARG A 19 -6.54 3.87 -24.04
C ARG A 19 -7.12 2.50 -24.39
N MET A 20 -6.30 1.58 -24.88
CA MET A 20 -6.73 0.20 -25.15
C MET A 20 -7.11 -0.53 -23.86
N ILE A 21 -6.33 -0.37 -22.78
CA ILE A 21 -6.65 -0.92 -21.46
C ILE A 21 -8.01 -0.39 -20.98
N ASP A 22 -8.27 0.92 -21.09
CA ASP A 22 -9.56 1.49 -20.71
C ASP A 22 -10.73 0.92 -21.53
N ARG A 23 -10.55 0.75 -22.85
CA ARG A 23 -11.55 0.13 -23.72
C ARG A 23 -11.83 -1.33 -23.32
N LEU A 24 -10.79 -2.11 -23.05
CA LEU A 24 -10.91 -3.50 -22.61
C LEU A 24 -11.65 -3.59 -21.27
N CYS A 25 -11.29 -2.76 -20.30
CA CYS A 25 -11.97 -2.70 -19.00
C CYS A 25 -13.43 -2.28 -19.16
N GLY A 26 -13.71 -1.24 -19.95
CA GLY A 26 -15.07 -0.76 -20.21
C GLY A 26 -15.95 -1.78 -20.93
N ALA A 27 -15.35 -2.66 -21.74
CA ALA A 27 -16.04 -3.76 -22.40
C ALA A 27 -16.14 -5.04 -21.55
N GLY A 28 -15.44 -5.12 -20.41
CA GLY A 28 -15.31 -6.35 -19.62
C GLY A 28 -14.51 -7.45 -20.34
N ASP A 29 -13.66 -7.10 -21.29
CA ASP A 29 -12.80 -8.03 -22.04
C ASP A 29 -11.51 -8.31 -21.26
N TRP A 30 -11.65 -9.09 -20.18
CA TRP A 30 -10.56 -9.42 -19.27
C TRP A 30 -9.51 -10.34 -19.90
N ASP A 31 -9.93 -11.24 -20.78
CA ASP A 31 -9.01 -12.09 -21.55
C ASP A 31 -8.14 -11.24 -22.48
N GLY A 32 -8.73 -10.27 -23.17
CA GLY A 32 -7.99 -9.30 -23.97
C GLY A 32 -7.03 -8.45 -23.15
N LEU A 33 -7.41 -8.07 -21.92
CA LEU A 33 -6.53 -7.33 -21.01
C LEU A 33 -5.33 -8.17 -20.54
N VAL A 34 -5.57 -9.44 -20.23
CA VAL A 34 -4.53 -10.43 -19.90
C VAL A 34 -3.59 -10.65 -21.09
N GLU A 35 -4.13 -10.79 -22.30
CA GLU A 35 -3.32 -10.91 -23.53
C GLU A 35 -2.42 -9.68 -23.74
N LEU A 36 -2.98 -8.46 -23.56
CA LEU A 36 -2.24 -7.22 -23.66
C LEU A 36 -1.08 -7.18 -22.65
N ARG A 37 -1.36 -7.50 -21.38
CA ARG A 37 -0.34 -7.59 -20.32
C ARG A 37 0.81 -8.51 -20.74
N ASP A 38 0.49 -9.74 -21.14
CA ASP A 38 1.51 -10.75 -21.44
C ASP A 38 2.39 -10.34 -22.63
N ARG A 39 1.79 -9.74 -23.66
CA ARG A 39 2.52 -9.21 -24.80
C ARG A 39 3.41 -8.02 -24.42
N CYS A 40 2.92 -7.10 -23.58
CA CYS A 40 3.71 -5.97 -23.06
C CYS A 40 4.91 -6.45 -22.22
N ARG A 41 4.72 -7.46 -21.35
CA ARG A 41 5.82 -8.09 -20.59
C ARG A 41 6.83 -8.75 -21.52
N ALA A 42 6.36 -9.53 -22.50
CA ALA A 42 7.22 -10.21 -23.46
C ALA A 42 7.99 -9.24 -24.38
N ALA A 43 7.45 -8.04 -24.64
CA ALA A 43 8.09 -7.04 -25.48
C ALA A 43 9.42 -6.52 -24.92
N LEU A 44 9.65 -6.66 -23.61
CA LEU A 44 10.94 -6.34 -22.98
C LEU A 44 12.09 -7.15 -23.58
N GLN A 45 11.85 -8.42 -23.95
CA GLN A 45 12.84 -9.27 -24.60
C GLN A 45 13.26 -8.74 -25.99
N ARG A 46 12.42 -7.90 -26.60
CA ARG A 46 12.68 -7.22 -27.88
C ARG A 46 13.16 -5.78 -27.69
N GLY A 47 13.51 -5.38 -26.47
CA GLY A 47 14.01 -4.04 -26.14
C GLY A 47 12.93 -2.97 -25.99
N LYS A 48 11.64 -3.32 -25.97
CA LYS A 48 10.54 -2.37 -25.78
C LYS A 48 10.17 -2.25 -24.29
N GLN A 49 10.21 -1.03 -23.76
CA GLN A 49 9.90 -0.76 -22.35
C GLN A 49 8.40 -0.54 -22.13
N LEU A 50 7.58 -1.57 -22.38
CA LEU A 50 6.12 -1.51 -22.23
C LEU A 50 5.62 -2.01 -20.86
N TRP A 51 6.53 -2.14 -19.89
CA TRP A 51 6.20 -2.54 -18.54
C TRP A 51 5.17 -1.62 -17.85
N PRO A 52 5.10 -0.28 -18.09
CA PRO A 52 4.06 0.53 -17.44
C PRO A 52 2.64 0.13 -17.86
N ALA A 53 2.44 -0.22 -19.14
CA ALA A 53 1.16 -0.70 -19.63
C ALA A 53 0.82 -2.09 -19.07
N ALA A 54 1.82 -2.97 -18.89
CA ALA A 54 1.61 -4.27 -18.25
C ALA A 54 1.23 -4.12 -16.75
N ASP A 55 1.94 -3.26 -16.02
CA ASP A 55 1.64 -2.99 -14.60
C ASP A 55 0.24 -2.36 -14.44
N LEU A 56 -0.15 -1.45 -15.35
CA LEU A 56 -1.51 -0.89 -15.37
C LEU A 56 -2.57 -1.97 -15.67
N ALA A 57 -2.31 -2.86 -16.64
CA ALA A 57 -3.24 -3.95 -16.95
C ALA A 57 -3.39 -4.91 -15.76
N GLU A 58 -2.30 -5.23 -15.04
CA GLU A 58 -2.33 -6.04 -13.81
C GLU A 58 -3.11 -5.34 -12.69
N TYR A 59 -2.88 -4.04 -12.49
CA TYR A 59 -3.62 -3.21 -11.54
C TYR A 59 -5.12 -3.21 -11.83
N ARG A 60 -5.52 -2.94 -13.07
CA ARG A 60 -6.93 -2.89 -13.48
C ARG A 60 -7.58 -4.27 -13.40
N THR A 61 -6.85 -5.33 -13.73
CA THR A 61 -7.32 -6.71 -13.56
C THR A 61 -7.58 -7.02 -12.08
N ALA A 62 -6.63 -6.72 -11.19
CA ALA A 62 -6.79 -6.97 -9.76
C ALA A 62 -7.93 -6.13 -9.14
N LEU A 63 -8.08 -4.88 -9.58
CA LEU A 63 -9.09 -3.96 -9.06
C LEU A 63 -10.52 -4.28 -9.56
N GLN A 64 -10.68 -4.64 -10.84
CA GLN A 64 -11.99 -4.59 -11.51
C GLN A 64 -12.46 -5.93 -12.09
N ALA A 65 -11.54 -6.85 -12.40
CA ALA A 65 -11.91 -8.10 -13.05
C ALA A 65 -12.46 -9.11 -12.02
N PRO A 66 -13.41 -9.98 -12.39
CA PRO A 66 -13.89 -11.02 -11.48
C PRO A 66 -12.78 -11.96 -10.99
N GLY A 67 -13.07 -12.70 -9.92
CA GLY A 67 -12.18 -13.65 -9.25
C GLY A 67 -11.26 -14.49 -10.17
N PRO A 68 -11.76 -15.12 -11.26
CA PRO A 68 -10.94 -15.90 -12.18
C PRO A 68 -9.76 -15.15 -12.83
N TRP A 69 -9.83 -13.82 -12.91
CA TRP A 69 -8.76 -12.97 -13.46
C TRP A 69 -8.03 -12.20 -12.36
N ALA A 70 -8.75 -11.69 -11.35
CA ALA A 70 -8.15 -10.96 -10.22
C ALA A 70 -7.32 -11.87 -9.30
N GLY A 71 -7.83 -13.04 -8.91
CA GLY A 71 -7.12 -13.98 -8.03
C GLY A 71 -5.74 -14.39 -8.55
N PRO A 72 -5.57 -14.72 -9.85
CA PRO A 72 -4.27 -14.98 -10.44
C PRO A 72 -3.26 -13.83 -10.36
N MET A 73 -3.67 -12.58 -10.10
CA MET A 73 -2.76 -11.44 -9.95
C MET A 73 -2.06 -11.43 -8.59
N LEU A 74 -2.54 -12.22 -7.62
CA LEU A 74 -1.99 -12.32 -6.26
C LEU A 74 -0.71 -13.18 -6.21
N ARG A 75 0.35 -12.70 -6.87
CA ARG A 75 1.65 -13.37 -6.96
C ARG A 75 2.77 -12.37 -6.70
N ALA A 76 3.94 -12.88 -6.32
CA ALA A 76 5.12 -12.02 -6.21
C ALA A 76 5.51 -11.45 -7.58
N GLY A 77 5.78 -10.15 -7.64
CA GLY A 77 6.30 -9.46 -8.83
C GLY A 77 5.25 -8.89 -9.78
N THR A 78 3.96 -9.12 -9.56
CA THR A 78 2.86 -8.44 -10.28
C THR A 78 2.59 -7.06 -9.69
N GLY A 79 2.20 -6.10 -10.53
CA GLY A 79 1.83 -4.74 -10.15
C GLY A 79 2.94 -4.00 -9.41
N ARG A 80 4.22 -4.26 -9.74
CA ARG A 80 5.38 -3.72 -9.01
C ARG A 80 5.35 -2.20 -8.89
N PHE A 81 4.85 -1.53 -9.92
CA PHE A 81 4.71 -0.08 -10.00
C PHE A 81 3.24 0.37 -10.08
N ALA A 82 2.31 -0.48 -9.64
CA ALA A 82 0.92 -0.10 -9.52
C ALA A 82 0.71 0.96 -8.43
N LEU A 83 -0.47 1.59 -8.41
CA LEU A 83 -0.82 2.62 -7.42
C LEU A 83 -0.78 2.13 -5.97
N GLY A 84 -0.87 0.81 -5.76
CA GLY A 84 -0.70 0.17 -4.47
C GLY A 84 -0.43 -1.33 -4.62
N PRO A 85 -0.10 -2.02 -3.51
CA PRO A 85 0.13 -3.46 -3.52
C PRO A 85 -1.11 -4.21 -4.02
N LEU A 86 -0.94 -5.16 -4.95
CA LEU A 86 -2.10 -5.84 -5.55
C LEU A 86 -2.93 -6.65 -4.54
N SER A 87 -2.33 -7.05 -3.42
CA SER A 87 -3.05 -7.67 -2.30
C SER A 87 -4.09 -6.71 -1.70
N GLU A 88 -3.72 -5.46 -1.48
CA GLU A 88 -4.62 -4.43 -0.95
C GLU A 88 -5.62 -3.97 -2.02
N VAL A 89 -5.16 -3.79 -3.27
CA VAL A 89 -6.00 -3.36 -4.40
C VAL A 89 -7.11 -4.36 -4.66
N ALA A 90 -6.81 -5.65 -4.81
CA ALA A 90 -7.83 -6.68 -5.04
C ALA A 90 -8.77 -6.79 -3.84
N ALA A 91 -8.21 -6.74 -2.63
CA ALA A 91 -9.00 -6.74 -1.40
C ALA A 91 -9.87 -5.49 -1.24
N SER A 92 -9.65 -4.39 -1.96
CA SER A 92 -10.51 -3.20 -1.85
C SER A 92 -11.88 -3.38 -2.51
N THR A 93 -11.99 -4.28 -3.49
CA THR A 93 -13.21 -4.46 -4.30
C THR A 93 -13.79 -5.87 -4.24
N HIS A 94 -13.00 -6.87 -3.85
CA HIS A 94 -13.43 -8.27 -3.81
C HIS A 94 -13.56 -8.78 -2.39
N ARG A 95 -14.44 -9.76 -2.20
CA ARG A 95 -14.46 -10.60 -1.01
C ARG A 95 -13.39 -11.69 -1.10
N TRP A 96 -12.95 -12.19 0.06
CA TRP A 96 -11.99 -13.30 0.07
C TRP A 96 -12.53 -14.54 -0.68
N ASP A 97 -13.81 -14.87 -0.51
CA ASP A 97 -14.46 -16.01 -1.17
C ASP A 97 -14.44 -15.94 -2.71
N GLU A 98 -14.34 -14.74 -3.29
CA GLU A 98 -14.28 -14.53 -4.74
C GLU A 98 -12.86 -14.73 -5.26
N LEU A 99 -11.85 -14.40 -4.46
CA LEU A 99 -10.43 -14.49 -4.81
C LEU A 99 -9.86 -15.88 -4.52
N ALA A 100 -10.18 -16.46 -3.37
CA ALA A 100 -9.57 -17.68 -2.84
C ALA A 100 -9.56 -18.87 -3.82
N PRO A 101 -10.62 -19.14 -4.60
CA PRO A 101 -10.61 -20.25 -5.56
C PRO A 101 -9.60 -20.10 -6.70
N HIS A 102 -9.11 -18.88 -6.93
CA HIS A 102 -8.25 -18.52 -8.06
C HIS A 102 -6.89 -17.95 -7.63
N ALA A 103 -6.77 -17.57 -6.36
CA ALA A 103 -5.55 -17.08 -5.74
C ALA A 103 -4.54 -18.23 -5.61
N PRO A 104 -3.31 -18.05 -6.10
CA PRO A 104 -2.24 -19.03 -5.88
C PRO A 104 -1.90 -19.09 -4.39
N PRO A 105 -1.70 -20.30 -3.82
CA PRO A 105 -1.29 -20.41 -2.43
C PRO A 105 0.07 -19.73 -2.23
N GLY A 106 0.20 -18.97 -1.15
CA GLY A 106 1.45 -18.33 -0.76
C GLY A 106 1.27 -17.01 -0.03
N PRO A 107 2.38 -16.31 0.27
CA PRO A 107 2.37 -15.12 1.12
C PRO A 107 1.46 -14.00 0.63
N VAL A 108 1.40 -13.75 -0.68
CA VAL A 108 0.55 -12.68 -1.25
C VAL A 108 -0.93 -12.98 -1.03
N ALA A 109 -1.35 -14.24 -1.14
CA ALA A 109 -2.72 -14.67 -0.86
C ALA A 109 -3.06 -14.51 0.63
N ALA A 110 -2.14 -14.89 1.53
CA ALA A 110 -2.32 -14.70 2.97
C ALA A 110 -2.42 -13.22 3.35
N ILE A 111 -1.53 -12.36 2.80
CA ILE A 111 -1.61 -10.91 2.99
C ILE A 111 -2.95 -10.38 2.48
N THR A 112 -3.41 -10.82 1.30
CA THR A 112 -4.72 -10.41 0.74
C THR A 112 -5.88 -10.82 1.63
N ALA A 113 -5.82 -11.99 2.27
CA ALA A 113 -6.82 -12.41 3.25
C ALA A 113 -6.84 -11.46 4.47
N HIS A 114 -5.66 -11.07 4.98
CA HIS A 114 -5.58 -10.09 6.06
C HIS A 114 -6.03 -8.69 5.65
N GLU A 115 -5.83 -8.29 4.39
CA GLU A 115 -6.41 -7.08 3.82
C GLU A 115 -7.95 -7.12 3.82
N ARG A 116 -8.56 -8.31 3.73
CA ARG A 116 -10.01 -8.48 3.91
C ARG A 116 -10.42 -8.49 5.38
N VAL A 117 -9.60 -9.03 6.26
CA VAL A 117 -9.81 -8.96 7.71
C VAL A 117 -9.85 -7.52 8.19
N VAL A 118 -8.87 -6.69 7.81
CA VAL A 118 -8.85 -5.26 8.19
C VAL A 118 -10.04 -4.48 7.62
N ARG A 119 -10.66 -5.00 6.55
CA ARG A 119 -11.91 -4.49 5.94
C ARG A 119 -13.18 -5.10 6.56
N GLY A 120 -13.04 -5.88 7.63
CA GLY A 120 -14.13 -6.41 8.44
C GLY A 120 -14.59 -7.82 8.11
N GLU A 121 -13.92 -8.57 7.22
CA GLU A 121 -14.24 -9.98 7.03
C GLU A 121 -13.73 -10.85 8.20
N ASP A 122 -14.56 -11.83 8.58
CA ASP A 122 -14.18 -12.89 9.50
C ASP A 122 -13.82 -14.14 8.70
N LEU A 123 -12.54 -14.49 8.71
CA LEU A 123 -11.97 -15.58 7.93
C LEU A 123 -11.50 -16.74 8.82
N ARG A 124 -11.89 -16.78 10.10
CA ARG A 124 -11.46 -17.84 11.04
C ARG A 124 -11.85 -19.25 10.60
N ASP A 125 -12.98 -19.37 9.91
CA ASP A 125 -13.50 -20.65 9.39
C ASP A 125 -13.02 -20.96 7.97
N ARG A 126 -12.03 -20.22 7.45
CA ARG A 126 -11.54 -20.38 6.07
C ARG A 126 -10.21 -21.11 6.04
N ASP A 127 -10.19 -22.19 5.27
CA ASP A 127 -8.99 -22.96 5.00
C ASP A 127 -8.11 -22.30 3.93
N GLY A 128 -6.84 -22.73 3.85
CA GLY A 128 -5.93 -22.34 2.77
C GLY A 128 -5.23 -20.99 2.94
N ILE A 129 -5.49 -20.29 4.05
CA ILE A 129 -4.73 -19.12 4.46
C ILE A 129 -3.57 -19.58 5.34
N ASP A 130 -2.34 -19.26 4.94
CA ASP A 130 -1.14 -19.61 5.71
C ASP A 130 -1.00 -18.69 6.94
N PRO A 131 -1.18 -19.21 8.18
CA PRO A 131 -1.14 -18.38 9.38
C PRO A 131 0.28 -17.89 9.70
N THR A 132 1.32 -18.54 9.17
CA THR A 132 2.71 -18.24 9.53
C THR A 132 3.26 -16.98 8.85
N VAL A 133 2.53 -16.41 7.88
CA VAL A 133 2.97 -15.24 7.12
C VAL A 133 2.93 -13.97 7.96
N LEU A 134 1.84 -13.73 8.70
CA LEU A 134 1.69 -12.55 9.57
C LEU A 134 1.53 -12.90 11.05
N ASP A 135 1.20 -14.16 11.40
CA ASP A 135 0.92 -14.59 12.78
C ASP A 135 -0.13 -13.71 13.49
N LEU A 136 -1.16 -13.30 12.72
CA LEU A 136 -2.27 -12.48 13.19
C LEU A 136 -3.60 -13.26 13.18
N PRO A 137 -4.56 -12.91 14.03
CA PRO A 137 -5.91 -13.46 13.95
C PRO A 137 -6.57 -13.19 12.59
N LEU A 138 -7.36 -14.15 12.09
CA LEU A 138 -8.14 -14.04 10.85
C LEU A 138 -9.49 -13.32 11.05
N ALA A 139 -9.56 -12.42 12.03
CA ALA A 139 -10.68 -11.55 12.31
C ALA A 139 -10.21 -10.37 13.17
N LEU A 140 -10.77 -9.18 12.94
CA LEU A 140 -10.52 -8.02 13.80
C LEU A 140 -10.95 -8.33 15.24
N GLN A 141 -10.10 -7.94 16.19
CA GLN A 141 -10.38 -8.08 17.61
C GLN A 141 -11.19 -6.88 18.14
N PRO A 142 -11.97 -7.05 19.22
CA PRO A 142 -12.81 -5.98 19.77
C PRO A 142 -12.07 -4.73 20.27
N TRP A 143 -10.76 -4.84 20.49
CA TRP A 143 -9.91 -3.75 20.94
C TRP A 143 -9.25 -2.98 19.78
N GLU A 144 -9.30 -3.52 18.56
CA GLU A 144 -8.70 -2.88 17.38
C GLU A 144 -9.54 -1.67 16.95
N PRO A 145 -8.89 -0.58 16.51
CA PRO A 145 -9.59 0.59 16.01
C PRO A 145 -10.18 0.32 14.62
N ALA A 146 -10.99 1.27 14.14
CA ALA A 146 -11.32 1.31 12.72
C ALA A 146 -10.12 1.86 11.95
N TYR A 147 -9.45 0.99 11.19
CA TYR A 147 -8.29 1.38 10.40
C TYR A 147 -8.70 2.29 9.22
N PRO A 148 -7.93 3.35 8.92
CA PRO A 148 -8.08 4.07 7.67
C PRO A 148 -7.67 3.16 6.51
N LEU A 149 -8.55 3.01 5.52
CA LEU A 149 -8.34 2.09 4.40
C LEU A 149 -8.09 2.91 3.14
N ALA A 150 -7.16 2.42 2.30
CA ALA A 150 -6.96 3.01 0.98
C ALA A 150 -8.19 2.80 0.08
N GLU A 151 -8.56 3.84 -0.66
CA GLU A 151 -9.58 3.81 -1.69
C GLU A 151 -8.89 3.81 -3.06
N TYR A 152 -9.12 2.74 -3.84
CA TYR A 152 -8.52 2.58 -5.16
C TYR A 152 -9.54 2.83 -6.26
N GLY A 153 -9.12 3.58 -7.28
CA GLY A 153 -9.88 3.86 -8.48
C GLY A 153 -9.07 3.62 -9.76
N PRO A 154 -9.73 3.62 -10.93
CA PRO A 154 -9.09 3.25 -12.19
C PRO A 154 -7.84 4.08 -12.54
N ASP A 155 -7.85 5.36 -12.13
CA ASP A 155 -6.86 6.38 -12.51
C ASP A 155 -6.21 7.06 -11.29
N GLY A 156 -6.43 6.54 -10.08
CA GLY A 156 -5.95 7.18 -8.86
C GLY A 156 -6.29 6.40 -7.61
N ALA A 157 -5.65 6.77 -6.50
CA ALA A 157 -5.92 6.20 -5.19
C ALA A 157 -5.94 7.32 -4.14
N HIS A 158 -6.75 7.14 -3.11
CA HIS A 158 -6.80 8.01 -1.95
C HIS A 158 -6.37 7.23 -0.71
N PHE A 159 -5.42 7.79 0.04
CA PHE A 159 -4.87 7.19 1.25
C PHE A 159 -5.22 8.11 2.43
N PRO A 160 -6.39 7.94 3.04
CA PRO A 160 -6.82 8.80 4.13
C PRO A 160 -5.84 8.64 5.31
N PRO A 161 -5.36 9.74 5.92
CA PRO A 161 -4.61 9.63 7.15
C PRO A 161 -5.53 9.18 8.29
N PRO A 162 -4.99 8.58 9.36
CA PRO A 162 -5.77 8.37 10.57
C PRO A 162 -6.29 9.71 11.11
N PRO A 163 -7.49 9.73 11.74
CA PRO A 163 -8.05 10.95 12.29
C PRO A 163 -7.13 11.50 13.38
N LEU A 164 -6.59 12.71 13.17
CA LEU A 164 -5.71 13.33 14.16
C LEU A 164 -6.54 14.02 15.26
N PRO A 165 -6.22 13.81 16.55
CA PRO A 165 -6.86 14.55 17.62
C PRO A 165 -6.54 16.04 17.50
N PRO A 166 -7.45 16.93 17.93
CA PRO A 166 -7.33 18.34 17.63
C PRO A 166 -6.23 18.98 18.49
N LEU A 167 -5.12 19.33 17.85
CA LEU A 167 -3.94 19.88 18.53
C LEU A 167 -4.26 21.18 19.30
N ARG A 168 -3.86 21.22 20.57
CA ARG A 168 -4.06 22.36 21.48
C ARG A 168 -2.76 23.12 21.66
N PRO A 169 -2.78 24.48 21.65
CA PRO A 169 -1.62 25.27 22.01
C PRO A 169 -1.15 24.93 23.43
N ARG A 170 0.16 24.69 23.58
CA ARG A 170 0.81 24.45 24.86
C ARG A 170 2.14 25.19 24.89
N SER A 171 2.37 25.92 25.98
CA SER A 171 3.71 26.40 26.31
C SER A 171 4.48 25.25 26.94
N VAL A 172 5.67 24.99 26.42
CA VAL A 172 6.58 23.97 26.97
C VAL A 172 7.70 24.68 27.71
N SER A 173 7.92 24.27 28.95
CA SER A 173 9.00 24.77 29.79
C SER A 173 10.34 24.29 29.25
N ALA A 174 11.42 25.04 29.52
CA ALA A 174 12.76 24.61 29.12
C ALA A 174 13.05 23.19 29.60
N ALA A 175 13.60 22.36 28.71
CA ALA A 175 13.84 20.97 29.03
C ALA A 175 14.84 20.82 30.20
N THR A 176 14.49 19.94 31.11
CA THR A 176 15.38 19.43 32.17
C THR A 176 15.58 17.95 31.95
N GLY A 177 16.77 17.42 32.27
CA GLY A 177 17.03 15.98 32.17
C GLY A 177 17.31 15.47 30.76
N VAL A 178 17.96 16.27 29.91
CA VAL A 178 18.53 15.76 28.64
C VAL A 178 19.57 14.68 28.98
N ILE A 179 19.42 13.52 28.36
CA ILE A 179 20.29 12.36 28.53
C ILE A 179 21.28 12.35 27.37
N GLU A 180 22.56 12.18 27.68
CA GLU A 180 23.59 11.97 26.67
C GLU A 180 23.57 10.51 26.21
N ASP A 181 22.67 10.20 25.27
CA ASP A 181 22.58 8.91 24.59
C ASP A 181 22.67 9.12 23.08
N ARG A 182 23.91 9.30 22.64
CA ARG A 182 24.21 9.62 21.25
C ARG A 182 23.92 8.45 20.32
N GLU A 183 24.18 7.22 20.76
CA GLU A 183 23.96 6.00 19.96
C GLU A 183 22.48 5.82 19.62
N THR A 184 21.59 5.90 20.62
CA THR A 184 20.15 5.78 20.38
C THR A 184 19.61 6.93 19.51
N CYS A 185 20.09 8.15 19.73
CA CYS A 185 19.68 9.30 18.92
C CYS A 185 20.17 9.18 17.47
N GLU A 186 21.40 8.74 17.24
CA GLU A 186 21.96 8.49 15.90
C GLU A 186 21.16 7.39 15.20
N ALA A 187 20.89 6.26 15.86
CA ALA A 187 20.08 5.18 15.30
C ALA A 187 18.67 5.62 14.88
N LEU A 188 18.00 6.46 15.69
CA LEU A 188 16.68 6.99 15.34
C LEU A 188 16.75 7.97 14.14
N VAL A 189 17.79 8.80 14.06
CA VAL A 189 18.00 9.71 12.93
C VAL A 189 18.35 8.93 11.66
N GLU A 190 19.10 7.83 11.75
CA GLU A 190 19.44 6.97 10.63
C GLU A 190 18.21 6.43 9.90
N LEU A 191 17.13 6.10 10.63
CA LEU A 191 15.85 5.71 10.02
C LEU A 191 15.27 6.79 9.10
N ALA A 192 15.58 8.06 9.36
CA ALA A 192 15.09 9.20 8.57
C ALA A 192 16.03 9.63 7.43
N VAL A 193 17.23 9.01 7.31
CA VAL A 193 18.29 9.48 6.40
C VAL A 193 17.85 9.51 4.94
N ALA A 194 17.12 8.49 4.49
CA ALA A 194 16.64 8.42 3.11
C ALA A 194 15.81 9.66 2.74
N TRP A 195 14.89 10.08 3.60
CA TRP A 195 14.07 11.27 3.37
C TRP A 195 14.85 12.58 3.53
N THR A 196 15.79 12.65 4.47
CA THR A 196 16.58 13.89 4.68
C THR A 196 17.68 14.12 3.65
N THR A 197 18.15 13.07 2.97
CA THR A 197 19.17 13.17 1.92
C THR A 197 18.56 13.58 0.58
N GLU A 198 17.37 13.07 0.27
CA GLU A 198 16.65 13.34 -0.99
C GLU A 198 15.75 14.59 -0.91
N SER A 199 15.63 15.20 0.28
CA SER A 199 14.91 16.46 0.49
C SER A 199 15.81 17.51 1.13
N ASN A 200 15.39 18.79 1.13
CA ASN A 200 16.00 19.83 1.98
C ASN A 200 15.57 19.68 3.46
N GLY A 201 15.26 18.48 3.91
CA GLY A 201 14.77 18.17 5.24
C GLY A 201 15.86 18.13 6.30
N ARG A 202 15.47 18.19 7.57
CA ARG A 202 16.38 18.04 8.72
C ARG A 202 15.75 17.09 9.73
N ALA A 203 16.51 16.09 10.17
CA ALA A 203 16.15 15.22 11.28
C ALA A 203 17.05 15.51 12.49
N GLN A 204 16.47 15.45 13.68
CA GLN A 204 17.16 15.56 14.96
C GLN A 204 16.45 14.65 15.96
N ALA A 205 17.21 14.02 16.85
CA ALA A 205 16.70 13.26 17.97
C ALA A 205 17.34 13.78 19.28
N VAL A 206 16.61 13.64 20.37
CA VAL A 206 17.09 13.97 21.72
C VAL A 206 16.49 12.96 22.70
N ALA A 207 17.32 12.44 23.60
CA ALA A 207 16.87 11.63 24.71
C ALA A 207 16.62 12.53 25.94
N VAL A 208 15.48 12.37 26.61
CA VAL A 208 15.14 13.10 27.82
C VAL A 208 14.57 12.16 28.88
N ALA A 209 14.92 12.40 30.14
CA ALA A 209 14.21 11.86 31.29
C ALA A 209 13.03 12.80 31.61
N GLY A 210 11.81 12.43 31.21
CA GLY A 210 10.63 13.27 31.44
C GLY A 210 9.42 12.86 30.62
N ASP A 211 8.61 13.85 30.27
CA ASP A 211 7.41 13.68 29.45
C ASP A 211 7.62 14.17 28.00
N ALA A 212 6.59 14.01 27.17
CA ALA A 212 6.61 14.49 25.79
C ALA A 212 6.84 16.01 25.68
N GLY A 213 6.43 16.79 26.68
CA GLY A 213 6.66 18.23 26.72
C GLY A 213 8.14 18.58 26.89
N ALA A 214 8.83 17.89 27.78
CA ALA A 214 10.27 18.03 27.97
C ALA A 214 11.05 17.64 26.70
N ALA A 215 10.63 16.56 26.02
CA ALA A 215 11.25 16.12 24.77
C ALA A 215 11.13 17.19 23.67
N VAL A 216 9.92 17.73 23.49
CA VAL A 216 9.66 18.80 22.52
C VAL A 216 10.45 20.07 22.87
N ALA A 217 10.52 20.46 24.13
CA ALA A 217 11.28 21.63 24.56
C ALA A 217 12.79 21.48 24.32
N ALA A 218 13.33 20.27 24.45
CA ALA A 218 14.75 19.98 24.24
C ALA A 218 15.16 20.17 22.77
N LEU A 219 14.22 20.04 21.84
CA LEU A 219 14.42 20.34 20.41
C LEU A 219 14.40 21.86 20.09
N GLY A 220 14.04 22.71 21.07
CA GLY A 220 14.08 24.17 20.95
C GLY A 220 12.73 24.92 20.92
N PRO A 221 11.60 24.36 20.45
CA PRO A 221 10.31 25.03 20.53
C PRO A 221 9.89 25.39 21.97
N ARG A 222 9.26 26.55 22.15
CA ARG A 222 8.68 27.00 23.44
C ARG A 222 7.16 27.05 23.45
N THR A 223 6.57 27.11 22.27
CA THR A 223 5.12 27.08 22.05
C THR A 223 4.85 26.10 20.93
N VAL A 224 4.03 25.09 21.21
CA VAL A 224 3.68 24.05 20.24
C VAL A 224 2.18 23.83 20.24
N ARG A 225 1.70 23.12 19.22
CA ARG A 225 0.37 22.52 19.25
C ARG A 225 0.56 21.03 19.37
N MET A 226 0.03 20.42 20.41
CA MET A 226 0.14 18.98 20.66
C MET A 226 -1.19 18.43 21.16
N ALA A 227 -1.37 17.13 21.00
CA ALA A 227 -2.45 16.37 21.59
C ALA A 227 -1.89 15.03 22.07
N GLU A 228 -2.48 14.49 23.11
CA GLU A 228 -2.24 13.11 23.51
C GLU A 228 -3.04 12.19 22.59
N VAL A 229 -2.42 11.09 22.17
CA VAL A 229 -3.06 10.05 21.35
C VAL A 229 -3.18 8.84 22.25
N SER A 230 -4.40 8.34 22.46
CA SER A 230 -4.57 7.07 23.17
C SER A 230 -4.33 5.90 22.21
N PRO A 231 -4.04 4.68 22.70
CA PRO A 231 -3.95 3.50 21.83
C PRO A 231 -5.22 3.22 21.01
N ALA A 232 -6.38 3.73 21.44
CA ALA A 232 -7.63 3.62 20.69
C ALA A 232 -7.77 4.66 19.57
N ASP A 233 -6.96 5.73 19.60
CA ASP A 233 -6.90 6.81 18.60
C ASP A 233 -5.70 6.67 17.64
N ALA A 234 -4.83 5.66 17.86
CA ALA A 234 -3.57 5.44 17.16
C ALA A 234 -3.69 4.37 16.07
#